data_AF-A0A6P6G7D0-F1
#
_entry.id   AF-A0A6P6G7D0-F1
#
_cell.length_a   1.000
_cell.length_b   1.000
_cell.length_c   1.000
_cell.angle_alpha   90.00
_cell.angle_beta   90.00
_cell.angle_gamma   90.00
#
_symmetry.space_group_name_H-M   'P 1'
#
loop_
_entity.id
_entity.type
_entity.pdbx_description
1 polymer ?
#
loop_
_entity_poly.entity_id
_entity_poly.type
_entity_poly.pdbx_seq_one_letter_code
_entity_poly.pdbx_strand_id
1 'polypeptide(L)'
;MPGVGKTTLAGFVFHDDAVKEHFDIREWISVSVEFDCVRFTKAILQTIKPESANNEEFSKLQERLSQELTSKKFLFVLDDVWNTKNDLHDIWVTMRSSFRAGAPGSKIIVTTRDESTAKLMGAVGHHNLDCASRDDWWKYV
;
A
#
# COMPACT_ATOMS: atom_id res chain seq x y z
N MET A 1 3.54 11.31 13.39
CA MET A 1 2.76 11.23 14.65
C MET A 1 1.69 10.13 14.59
N PRO A 2 1.46 9.36 15.67
CA PRO A 2 0.30 8.48 15.82
C PRO A 2 -1.02 9.29 15.93
N GLY A 3 -2.17 8.68 15.62
CA GLY A 3 -3.49 9.25 15.95
C GLY A 3 -3.99 10.44 15.10
N VAL A 4 -3.19 10.98 14.18
CA VAL A 4 -3.56 12.14 13.33
C VAL A 4 -4.48 11.80 12.14
N GLY A 5 -5.08 10.61 12.10
CA GLY A 5 -6.05 10.25 11.05
C GLY A 5 -5.50 9.80 9.69
N LYS A 6 -4.22 9.40 9.57
CA LYS A 6 -3.65 8.89 8.30
C LYS A 6 -4.40 7.69 7.73
N THR A 7 -4.61 6.67 8.56
CA THR A 7 -5.41 5.48 8.24
C THR A 7 -6.84 5.85 7.86
N THR A 8 -7.44 6.79 8.59
CA THR A 8 -8.78 7.30 8.30
C THR A 8 -8.85 7.99 6.93
N LEU A 9 -7.88 8.85 6.60
CA LEU A 9 -7.82 9.54 5.32
C LEU A 9 -7.61 8.56 4.15
N ALA A 10 -6.68 7.62 4.30
CA ALA A 10 -6.51 6.56 3.31
C ALA A 10 -7.81 5.75 3.15
N GLY A 11 -8.52 5.52 4.26
CA GLY A 11 -9.81 4.85 4.31
C GLY A 11 -10.86 5.55 3.47
N PHE A 12 -11.01 6.87 3.64
CA PHE A 12 -11.93 7.67 2.84
C PHE A 12 -11.63 7.58 1.35
N VAL A 13 -10.36 7.70 0.95
CA VAL A 13 -9.97 7.58 -0.47
C VAL A 13 -10.25 6.18 -1.00
N PHE A 14 -9.88 5.13 -0.26
CA PHE A 14 -10.00 3.75 -0.74
C PHE A 14 -11.46 3.31 -0.93
N HIS A 15 -12.37 3.83 -0.11
CA HIS A 15 -13.80 3.47 -0.12
C HIS A 15 -14.67 4.43 -0.96
N ASP A 16 -14.11 5.49 -1.51
CA ASP A 16 -14.81 6.43 -2.40
C ASP A 16 -15.26 5.74 -3.70
N ASP A 17 -16.52 5.94 -4.10
CA ASP A 17 -17.09 5.22 -5.24
C ASP A 17 -16.42 5.56 -6.57
N ALA A 18 -16.00 6.82 -6.78
CA ALA A 18 -15.27 7.19 -7.98
C ALA A 18 -13.89 6.50 -8.02
N VAL A 19 -13.25 6.31 -6.86
CA VAL A 19 -12.03 5.50 -6.76
C VAL A 19 -12.32 4.03 -7.05
N LYS A 20 -13.44 3.47 -6.56
CA LYS A 20 -13.80 2.07 -6.85
C LYS A 20 -13.99 1.81 -8.34
N GLU A 21 -14.62 2.73 -9.05
CA GLU A 21 -14.86 2.63 -10.50
C GLU A 21 -13.60 2.88 -11.33
N HIS A 22 -12.61 3.58 -10.79
CA HIS A 22 -11.42 4.00 -11.52
C HIS A 22 -10.29 2.95 -11.57
N PHE A 23 -10.24 2.04 -10.60
CA PHE A 23 -9.16 1.07 -10.45
C PHE A 23 -9.67 -0.37 -10.61
N ASP A 24 -9.05 -1.13 -11.50
CA ASP A 24 -9.38 -2.53 -11.78
C ASP A 24 -9.07 -3.45 -10.58
N ILE A 25 -8.02 -3.13 -9.84
CA ILE A 25 -7.59 -3.90 -8.66
C ILE A 25 -7.37 -2.94 -7.51
N ARG A 26 -7.94 -3.27 -6.35
CA ARG A 26 -7.73 -2.54 -5.11
C ARG A 26 -7.43 -3.50 -3.98
N GLU A 27 -6.40 -3.22 -3.20
CA GLU A 27 -6.01 -4.05 -2.06
C GLU A 27 -5.55 -3.17 -0.90
N TRP A 28 -5.97 -3.52 0.32
CA TRP A 28 -5.58 -2.82 1.54
C TRP A 28 -4.94 -3.80 2.51
N ILE A 29 -3.71 -3.52 2.93
CA ILE A 29 -3.04 -4.29 3.97
C ILE A 29 -2.57 -3.39 5.10
N SER A 30 -3.00 -3.74 6.31
CA SER A 30 -2.43 -3.19 7.54
C SER A 30 -1.20 -3.99 7.95
N VAL A 31 -0.09 -3.28 8.17
CA VAL A 31 1.19 -3.82 8.61
C VAL A 31 1.23 -3.76 10.13
N SER A 32 1.06 -4.91 10.79
CA SER A 32 0.90 -4.96 12.24
C SER A 32 2.23 -4.92 13.02
N VAL A 33 3.33 -5.42 12.45
CA VAL A 33 4.64 -5.47 13.13
C VAL A 33 5.79 -5.28 12.13
N GLU A 34 5.78 -6.03 11.04
CA GLU A 34 6.82 -5.99 10.02
C GLU A 34 6.20 -5.99 8.63
N PHE A 35 6.81 -5.24 7.72
CA PHE A 35 6.41 -5.27 6.32
C PHE A 35 6.80 -6.60 5.69
N ASP A 36 5.79 -7.42 5.40
CA ASP A 36 5.97 -8.71 4.75
C ASP A 36 5.52 -8.63 3.29
N CYS A 37 6.49 -8.50 2.39
CA CYS A 37 6.26 -8.50 0.95
C CYS A 37 5.62 -9.79 0.43
N VAL A 38 5.92 -10.94 1.03
CA VAL A 38 5.35 -12.22 0.62
C VAL A 38 3.86 -12.20 0.94
N ARG A 39 3.50 -11.86 2.17
CA ARG A 39 2.10 -11.72 2.59
C ARG A 39 1.34 -10.74 1.72
N PHE A 40 1.93 -9.57 1.43
CA PHE A 40 1.28 -8.56 0.60
C PHE A 40 1.09 -9.02 -0.85
N THR A 41 2.10 -9.65 -1.43
CA THR A 41 2.00 -10.21 -2.79
C THR A 41 0.91 -11.28 -2.86
N LYS A 42 0.85 -12.18 -1.87
CA LYS A 42 -0.16 -13.24 -1.80
C LYS A 42 -1.57 -12.68 -1.69
N ALA A 43 -1.78 -11.68 -0.84
CA ALA A 43 -3.07 -11.04 -0.68
C ALA A 43 -3.55 -10.35 -1.97
N ILE A 44 -2.68 -9.62 -2.67
CA ILE A 44 -3.02 -9.07 -4.00
C ILE A 44 -3.42 -10.18 -4.97
N LEU A 45 -2.60 -11.25 -5.05
CA LEU A 45 -2.88 -12.38 -5.94
C LEU A 45 -4.20 -13.07 -5.60
N GLN A 46 -4.53 -13.23 -4.32
CA GLN A 46 -5.80 -13.79 -3.85
C GLN A 46 -6.99 -12.90 -4.24
N THR A 47 -6.84 -11.58 -4.21
CA THR A 47 -7.86 -10.63 -4.67
C THR A 47 -8.10 -10.73 -6.17
N ILE A 48 -7.05 -11.02 -6.97
CA ILE A 48 -7.18 -11.18 -8.42
C ILE A 48 -7.70 -12.58 -8.79
N LYS A 49 -7.18 -13.62 -8.13
CA LYS A 49 -7.49 -15.04 -8.33
C LYS A 49 -7.50 -15.77 -6.97
N PRO A 50 -8.68 -16.04 -6.37
CA PRO A 50 -8.79 -16.62 -5.03
C PRO A 50 -8.11 -18.00 -4.88
N GLU A 51 -8.10 -18.81 -5.92
CA GLU A 51 -7.40 -20.10 -6.00
C GLU A 51 -5.86 -20.00 -6.11
N SER A 52 -5.30 -18.78 -6.13
CA SER A 52 -3.87 -18.57 -6.24
C SER A 52 -3.15 -18.48 -4.90
N ALA A 53 -1.87 -18.87 -4.92
CA ALA A 53 -0.84 -18.53 -3.93
C ALA A 53 -0.77 -19.35 -2.63
N ASN A 54 -0.68 -20.68 -2.74
CA ASN A 54 -0.18 -21.52 -1.66
C ASN A 54 1.20 -22.14 -2.01
N ASN A 55 2.16 -22.01 -1.09
CA ASN A 55 3.50 -22.65 -1.12
C ASN A 55 4.45 -22.28 -2.28
N GLU A 56 4.22 -21.18 -3.00
CA GLU A 56 5.16 -20.69 -4.02
C GLU A 56 6.32 -19.87 -3.41
N GLU A 57 7.50 -19.96 -4.05
CA GLU A 57 8.66 -19.10 -3.76
C GLU A 57 8.37 -17.65 -4.15
N PHE A 58 9.02 -16.70 -3.46
CA PHE A 58 8.76 -15.27 -3.66
C PHE A 58 9.03 -14.79 -5.09
N SER A 59 10.04 -15.32 -5.77
CA SER A 59 10.34 -15.00 -7.17
C SER A 59 9.16 -15.32 -8.10
N LYS A 60 8.56 -16.50 -7.95
CA LYS A 60 7.39 -16.93 -8.73
C LYS A 60 6.16 -16.08 -8.43
N LEU A 61 5.98 -15.72 -7.15
CA LEU A 61 4.92 -14.80 -6.74
C LEU A 61 5.09 -13.42 -7.40
N GLN A 62 6.33 -12.90 -7.52
CA GLN A 62 6.61 -11.64 -8.22
C GLN A 62 6.34 -11.73 -9.74
N GLU A 63 6.80 -12.79 -10.40
CA GLU A 63 6.54 -13.01 -11.83
C GLU A 63 5.05 -13.07 -12.13
N ARG A 64 4.31 -13.85 -11.33
CA ARG A 64 2.86 -13.96 -11.44
C ARG A 64 2.18 -12.63 -11.19
N LEU A 65 2.55 -11.92 -10.13
CA LEU A 65 2.01 -10.61 -9.84
C LEU A 65 2.21 -9.66 -11.03
N SER A 66 3.41 -9.61 -11.62
CA SER A 66 3.70 -8.81 -12.81
C SER A 66 2.76 -9.15 -13.99
N GLN A 67 2.52 -10.44 -14.25
CA GLN A 67 1.59 -10.89 -15.28
C GLN A 67 0.15 -10.45 -15.00
N GLU A 68 -0.33 -10.62 -13.77
CA GLU A 68 -1.70 -10.26 -13.39
C GLU A 68 -1.94 -8.74 -13.38
N LEU A 69 -0.89 -7.95 -13.13
CA LEU A 69 -0.95 -6.49 -13.16
C LEU A 69 -0.81 -5.90 -14.56
N THR A 70 -0.37 -6.70 -15.54
CA THR A 70 -0.14 -6.23 -16.91
C THR A 70 -1.41 -5.57 -17.46
N SER A 71 -1.28 -4.31 -17.87
CA SER A 71 -2.38 -3.49 -18.42
C SER A 71 -3.54 -3.20 -17.46
N LYS A 72 -3.40 -3.50 -16.16
CA LYS A 72 -4.41 -3.20 -15.14
C LYS A 72 -4.04 -1.98 -14.32
N LYS A 73 -5.01 -1.13 -14.04
CA LYS A 73 -4.86 0.03 -13.18
C LYS A 73 -5.17 -0.37 -11.75
N PHE A 74 -4.19 -0.24 -10.87
CA PHE A 74 -4.35 -0.66 -9.47
C PHE A 74 -4.20 0.48 -8.47
N LEU A 75 -4.87 0.32 -7.32
CA LEU A 75 -4.65 1.12 -6.11
C LEU A 75 -4.35 0.18 -4.94
N PHE A 76 -3.13 0.24 -4.41
CA PHE A 76 -2.77 -0.52 -3.22
C PHE A 76 -2.53 0.39 -2.02
N VAL A 77 -3.01 -0.02 -0.84
CA VAL A 77 -2.80 0.68 0.42
C VAL A 77 -1.95 -0.20 1.34
N LEU A 78 -0.79 0.33 1.73
CA LEU A 78 0.08 -0.21 2.75
C LEU A 78 -0.06 0.66 4.00
N ASP A 79 -0.85 0.19 4.95
CA ASP A 79 -1.22 0.96 6.13
C ASP A 79 -0.32 0.61 7.33
N ASP A 80 0.16 1.66 8.01
CA ASP A 80 1.04 1.64 9.19
C ASP A 80 2.36 0.90 8.95
N VAL A 81 3.10 1.25 7.89
CA VAL A 81 4.43 0.68 7.57
C VAL A 81 5.52 1.23 8.48
N TRP A 82 6.41 0.35 8.94
CA TRP A 82 7.58 0.69 9.78
C TRP A 82 8.83 -0.03 9.29
N ASN A 83 9.98 0.64 9.38
CA ASN A 83 11.30 0.06 9.09
C ASN A 83 11.98 -0.46 10.38
N THR A 84 11.62 -1.66 10.84
CA THR A 84 12.15 -2.23 12.09
C THR A 84 13.53 -2.91 11.94
N LYS A 85 13.81 -3.49 10.77
CA LYS A 85 15.00 -4.31 10.51
C LYS A 85 16.04 -3.67 9.58
N ASN A 86 15.81 -2.44 9.14
CA ASN A 86 16.63 -1.73 8.15
C ASN A 86 16.74 -2.43 6.77
N ASP A 87 15.87 -3.39 6.49
CA ASP A 87 15.79 -4.16 5.23
C ASP A 87 14.63 -3.70 4.33
N LEU A 88 13.80 -2.76 4.80
CA LEU A 88 12.62 -2.29 4.08
C LEU A 88 12.95 -1.82 2.66
N HIS A 89 14.14 -1.25 2.44
CA HIS A 89 14.51 -0.70 1.14
C HIS A 89 14.66 -1.80 0.09
N ASP A 90 15.42 -2.84 0.42
CA ASP A 90 15.74 -3.93 -0.50
C ASP A 90 14.48 -4.76 -0.80
N ILE A 91 13.68 -5.01 0.25
CA ILE A 91 12.39 -5.67 0.17
C ILE A 91 11.44 -4.88 -0.75
N TRP A 92 11.34 -3.57 -0.55
CA TRP A 92 10.50 -2.69 -1.35
C TRP A 92 10.97 -2.54 -2.80
N VAL A 93 12.28 -2.43 -3.06
CA VAL A 93 12.84 -2.40 -4.41
C VAL A 93 12.48 -3.66 -5.18
N THR A 94 12.63 -4.82 -4.53
CA THR A 94 12.31 -6.11 -5.15
C THR A 94 10.83 -6.19 -5.53
N MET A 95 9.94 -5.81 -4.61
CA MET A 95 8.50 -5.84 -4.89
C MET A 95 8.04 -4.82 -5.94
N ARG A 96 8.62 -3.61 -5.92
CA ARG A 96 8.28 -2.54 -6.88
C ARG A 96 8.52 -2.94 -8.33
N SER A 97 9.41 -3.90 -8.58
CA SER A 97 9.68 -4.36 -9.93
C SER A 97 8.42 -4.88 -10.63
N SER A 98 7.59 -5.66 -9.93
CA SER A 98 6.33 -6.22 -10.44
C SER A 98 5.26 -5.16 -10.71
N PHE A 99 5.25 -4.09 -9.91
CA PHE A 99 4.29 -2.99 -10.07
C PHE A 99 4.51 -2.16 -11.34
N ARG A 100 5.70 -2.25 -11.95
CA ARG A 100 5.99 -1.56 -13.22
C ARG A 100 5.20 -2.11 -14.41
N ALA A 101 4.64 -3.32 -14.30
CA ALA A 101 3.76 -3.88 -15.33
C ALA A 101 2.37 -3.24 -15.36
N GLY A 102 1.99 -2.50 -14.30
CA GLY A 102 0.69 -1.83 -14.19
C GLY A 102 0.44 -0.78 -15.26
N ALA A 103 -0.85 -0.53 -15.52
CA ALA A 103 -1.27 0.54 -16.41
C ALA A 103 -0.91 1.93 -15.84
N PRO A 104 -0.67 2.94 -16.70
CA PRO A 104 -0.45 4.31 -16.28
C PRO A 104 -1.53 4.84 -15.34
N GLY A 105 -1.09 5.56 -14.30
CA GLY A 105 -1.97 6.10 -13.27
C GLY A 105 -2.29 5.13 -12.13
N SER A 106 -1.72 3.92 -12.12
CA SER A 106 -1.70 3.06 -10.93
C SER A 106 -1.02 3.77 -9.76
N LYS A 107 -1.50 3.51 -8.53
CA LYS A 107 -1.07 4.21 -7.32
C LYS A 107 -0.81 3.24 -6.17
N ILE A 108 0.15 3.59 -5.33
CA ILE A 108 0.37 2.94 -4.04
C ILE A 108 0.36 4.03 -2.98
N ILE A 109 -0.51 3.88 -1.98
CA ILE A 109 -0.58 4.74 -0.81
C ILE A 109 0.12 4.01 0.32
N VAL A 110 1.05 4.70 0.97
CA VAL A 110 1.70 4.20 2.17
C VAL A 110 1.34 5.13 3.31
N THR A 111 0.81 4.59 4.41
CA THR A 111 0.72 5.34 5.66
C THR A 111 1.83 4.87 6.57
N THR A 112 2.54 5.82 7.19
CA THR A 112 3.61 5.53 8.13
C THR A 112 3.67 6.63 9.19
N ARG A 113 4.20 6.30 10.36
CA ARG A 113 4.43 7.28 11.44
C ARG A 113 5.82 7.91 11.34
N ASP A 114 6.69 7.33 10.52
CA ASP A 114 8.09 7.67 10.39
C ASP A 114 8.37 8.25 9.00
N GLU A 115 8.88 9.48 8.97
CA GLU A 115 9.23 10.16 7.73
C GLU A 115 10.40 9.46 7.00
N SER A 116 11.30 8.80 7.75
CA SER A 116 12.42 8.07 7.16
C SER A 116 11.95 6.91 6.30
N THR A 117 10.91 6.20 6.76
CA THR A 117 10.21 5.14 6.02
C THR A 117 9.63 5.67 4.70
N ALA A 118 8.97 6.84 4.72
CA ALA A 118 8.42 7.45 3.51
C ALA A 118 9.50 7.79 2.46
N LYS A 119 10.64 8.32 2.91
CA LYS A 119 11.79 8.65 2.04
C LYS A 119 12.42 7.40 1.44
N LEU A 120 12.61 6.37 2.25
CA LEU A 120 13.23 5.10 1.85
C LEU A 120 12.39 4.35 0.81
N MET A 121 11.06 4.47 0.90
CA MET A 121 10.14 3.93 -0.10
C MET A 121 10.07 4.76 -1.40
N GLY A 122 10.76 5.90 -1.45
CA GLY A 122 10.84 6.73 -2.65
C GLY A 122 9.51 7.32 -3.07
N ALA A 123 8.71 7.78 -2.10
CA ALA A 123 7.42 8.41 -2.37
C ALA A 123 7.60 9.64 -3.28
N VAL A 124 6.85 9.69 -4.38
CA VAL A 124 6.87 10.81 -5.34
C VAL A 124 6.30 12.10 -4.71
N GLY A 125 5.46 11.96 -3.69
CA GLY A 125 4.98 13.04 -2.83
C GLY A 125 4.72 12.51 -1.42
N HIS A 126 4.91 13.35 -0.41
CA HIS A 126 4.61 13.02 0.98
C HIS A 126 3.63 14.07 1.54
N HIS A 127 2.61 13.61 2.26
CA HIS A 127 1.63 14.46 2.92
C HIS A 127 1.76 14.28 4.42
N ASN A 128 2.28 15.30 5.10
CA ASN A 128 2.31 15.34 6.55
C ASN A 128 0.93 15.76 7.04
N LEU A 129 0.23 14.85 7.72
CA LEU A 129 -0.99 15.19 8.42
C LEU A 129 -0.64 15.75 9.79
N ASP A 130 -1.05 16.99 10.02
CA ASP A 130 -0.99 17.64 11.32
C ASP A 130 -2.26 17.36 12.13
N CYS A 131 -2.17 17.53 13.45
CA CYS A 131 -3.34 17.46 14.30
C CYS A 131 -4.36 18.51 13.86
N ALA A 132 -5.65 18.16 13.94
CA ALA A 132 -6.72 19.13 13.80
C ALA A 132 -6.48 20.30 14.75
N SER A 133 -6.78 21.51 14.29
CA SER A 133 -6.67 22.69 15.13
C SER A 133 -7.54 22.52 16.37
N ARG A 134 -7.15 23.16 17.48
CA ARG A 134 -7.92 23.14 18.73
C ARG A 134 -9.31 23.76 18.59
N ASP A 135 -9.60 24.39 17.44
CA ASP A 135 -10.89 25.01 17.13
C ASP A 135 -11.81 24.12 16.27
N ASP A 136 -11.38 22.89 15.94
CA ASP A 136 -12.15 21.96 15.11
C ASP A 136 -12.42 20.61 15.78
N TRP A 137 -11.85 20.32 16.97
CA TRP A 137 -11.94 18.98 17.59
C TRP A 137 -13.38 18.54 17.92
N TRP A 138 -14.28 19.48 18.24
CA TRP A 138 -15.69 19.20 18.54
C TRP A 138 -16.53 18.77 17.33
N LYS A 139 -16.01 18.93 16.10
CA LYS A 139 -16.71 18.44 14.89
C LYS A 139 -16.59 16.92 14.73
N TYR A 140 -15.79 16.26 15.57
CA TYR A 140 -15.44 14.86 15.46
C TYR A 140 -15.85 14.04 16.70
N VAL A 141 -16.71 14.59 17.57
CA VAL A 141 -17.28 13.95 18.78
C VAL A 141 -18.78 13.84 18.65
#